data_AF-A0AA42KS03-F1
#
_entry.id   AF-A0AA42KS03-F1
#
_cell.length_a   1.000
_cell.length_b   1.000
_cell.length_c   1.000
_cell.angle_alpha   90.00
_cell.angle_beta   90.00
_cell.angle_gamma   90.00
#
_symmetry.space_group_name_H-M   'P 1'
#
loop_
_entity.id
_entity.type
_entity.pdbx_description
1 polymer ?
#
loop_
_entity_poly.entity_id
_entity_poly.type
_entity_poly.pdbx_seq_one_letter_code
_entity_poly.pdbx_strand_id
1 'polypeptide(L)'
;MGHFKLVYQSYPLDLPVEEPRITLRASSGSWPGQQLDDYVVLDLEVKSPKFFFDPNNDPEDDVSQWLNPGLDTQWLKIPLKHFENRDYRSLQEIRADFQGEGTQNALTSEDWWEAPGLITTYSDEFFARAEISILHDGGDMFSVQLSGTTQFATAFDIAFSAPLTVKLIGYRNSATTDDLLSWFNRFLRKDDFIFTPLQRGEDLYLNGAVK
;
A
#
# COMPACT_ATOMS: atom_id res chain seq x y z
N MET A 1 -18.66 2.67 0.84
CA MET A 1 -18.56 2.53 2.31
C MET A 1 -17.65 1.34 2.52
N GLY A 2 -16.48 1.55 3.14
CA GLY A 2 -15.48 0.50 3.32
C GLY A 2 -15.75 -0.39 4.53
N HIS A 3 -15.04 -1.51 4.63
CA HIS A 3 -15.04 -2.42 5.78
C HIS A 3 -13.63 -2.96 6.03
N PHE A 4 -13.33 -3.29 7.29
CA PHE A 4 -12.11 -3.99 7.66
C PHE A 4 -12.49 -5.17 8.54
N LYS A 5 -12.60 -6.34 7.92
CA LYS A 5 -12.98 -7.57 8.60
C LYS A 5 -11.78 -8.48 8.75
N LEU A 6 -11.64 -9.09 9.93
CA LEU A 6 -10.62 -10.09 10.19
C LEU A 6 -11.09 -11.12 11.22
N VAL A 7 -10.52 -12.33 11.19
CA VAL A 7 -10.78 -13.38 12.17
C VAL A 7 -9.59 -13.50 13.11
N TYR A 8 -9.65 -12.83 14.25
CA TYR A 8 -8.57 -12.84 15.25
C TYR A 8 -8.81 -13.93 16.28
N GLN A 9 -7.91 -14.91 16.39
CA GLN A 9 -8.03 -16.03 17.36
C GLN A 9 -9.43 -16.68 17.35
N SER A 10 -9.98 -16.91 16.16
CA SER A 10 -11.34 -17.44 15.91
C SER A 10 -12.52 -16.49 16.17
N TYR A 11 -12.27 -15.25 16.60
CA TYR A 11 -13.29 -14.23 16.76
C TYR A 11 -13.42 -13.37 15.49
N PRO A 12 -14.60 -13.33 14.85
CA PRO A 12 -14.84 -12.42 13.74
C PRO A 12 -14.93 -10.98 14.26
N LEU A 13 -14.14 -10.09 13.68
CA LEU A 13 -14.13 -8.67 13.97
C LEU A 13 -14.54 -7.90 12.72
N ASP A 14 -15.43 -6.92 12.90
CA ASP A 14 -15.79 -5.93 11.88
C ASP A 14 -15.38 -4.56 12.42
N LEU A 15 -14.31 -4.03 11.84
CA LEU A 15 -13.59 -2.88 12.37
C LEU A 15 -13.88 -1.64 11.53
N PRO A 16 -13.97 -0.45 12.16
CA PRO A 16 -14.11 0.78 11.43
C PRO A 16 -12.83 1.08 10.64
N VAL A 17 -13.02 1.57 9.41
CA VAL A 17 -11.95 2.01 8.51
C VAL A 17 -11.60 3.47 8.81
N GLU A 18 -10.35 3.71 9.17
CA GLU A 18 -9.79 5.03 9.42
C GLU A 18 -8.53 5.27 8.58
N GLU A 19 -8.33 6.53 8.20
CA GLU A 19 -7.17 7.00 7.43
C GLU A 19 -6.83 6.16 6.18
N PRO A 20 -7.81 5.76 5.32
CA PRO A 20 -7.50 4.97 4.14
C PRO A 20 -6.60 5.76 3.18
N ARG A 21 -5.56 5.12 2.65
CA ARG A 21 -4.62 5.74 1.69
C ARG A 21 -4.31 4.78 0.56
N ILE A 22 -4.21 5.38 -0.64
CA ILE A 22 -3.74 4.74 -1.86
C ILE A 22 -2.63 5.65 -2.39
N THR A 23 -1.38 5.22 -2.30
CA THR A 23 -0.21 6.04 -2.64
C THR A 23 0.71 5.30 -3.60
N LEU A 24 1.09 5.95 -4.70
CA LEU A 24 2.23 5.51 -5.51
C LEU A 24 3.51 6.12 -4.95
N ARG A 25 4.44 5.29 -4.52
CA ARG A 25 5.69 5.72 -3.88
C ARG A 25 6.91 5.29 -4.69
N ALA A 26 7.88 6.20 -4.80
CA ALA A 26 9.21 5.91 -5.31
C ALA A 26 10.27 6.71 -4.56
N SER A 27 11.48 6.16 -4.45
CA SER A 27 12.62 6.85 -3.85
C SER A 27 13.86 6.69 -4.72
N SER A 28 14.67 7.76 -4.83
CA SER A 28 15.96 7.71 -5.53
C SER A 28 17.05 6.97 -4.74
N GLY A 29 16.70 6.40 -3.58
CA GLY A 29 17.61 5.76 -2.65
C GLY A 29 18.61 6.72 -2.01
N SER A 30 19.50 6.17 -1.18
CA SER A 30 20.38 6.94 -0.27
C SER A 30 21.82 7.08 -0.77
N TRP A 31 22.14 6.50 -1.93
CA TRP A 31 23.50 6.46 -2.48
C TRP A 31 23.66 7.40 -3.67
N PRO A 32 24.76 8.18 -3.75
CA PRO A 32 25.03 9.03 -4.91
C PRO A 32 25.06 8.22 -6.22
N GLY A 33 24.28 8.63 -7.21
CA GLY A 33 24.20 7.97 -8.52
C GLY A 33 23.21 6.81 -8.61
N GLN A 34 22.51 6.48 -7.52
CA GLN A 34 21.39 5.53 -7.56
C GLN A 34 20.26 6.12 -8.40
N GLN A 35 19.76 5.32 -9.36
CA GLN A 35 18.65 5.69 -10.22
C GLN A 35 17.33 5.23 -9.61
N LEU A 36 16.25 5.94 -9.93
CA LEU A 36 14.90 5.49 -9.66
C LEU A 36 14.62 4.22 -10.46
N ASP A 37 13.99 3.24 -9.80
CA ASP A 37 13.70 1.93 -10.38
C ASP A 37 12.68 2.01 -11.53
N ASP A 38 12.49 0.88 -12.21
CA ASP A 38 11.48 0.66 -13.25
C ASP A 38 10.14 0.14 -12.69
N TYR A 39 9.89 0.42 -11.41
CA TYR A 39 8.62 0.22 -10.72
C TYR A 39 8.34 1.36 -9.73
N VAL A 40 7.08 1.46 -9.29
CA VAL A 40 6.65 2.20 -8.10
C VAL A 40 6.11 1.21 -7.07
N VAL A 41 6.17 1.53 -5.80
CA VAL A 41 5.42 0.80 -4.78
C VAL A 41 4.01 1.36 -4.71
N LEU A 42 3.01 0.50 -4.66
CA LEU A 42 1.64 0.87 -4.32
C LEU A 42 1.41 0.63 -2.84
N ASP A 43 1.45 1.70 -2.05
CA ASP A 43 1.13 1.66 -0.63
C ASP A 43 -0.40 1.75 -0.45
N LEU A 44 -0.99 0.65 -0.01
CA LEU A 44 -2.37 0.55 0.45
C LEU A 44 -2.33 0.52 1.97
N GLU A 45 -2.84 1.57 2.59
CA GLU A 45 -2.86 1.70 4.06
C GLU A 45 -4.29 1.87 4.54
N VAL A 46 -4.66 1.14 5.59
CA VAL A 46 -5.85 1.43 6.39
C VAL A 46 -5.56 1.15 7.85
N LYS A 47 -6.18 1.91 8.75
CA LYS A 47 -6.09 1.67 10.19
C LYS A 47 -7.49 1.48 10.78
N SER A 48 -7.53 0.85 11.94
CA SER A 48 -8.66 0.88 12.86
C SER A 48 -8.20 1.52 14.17
N PRO A 49 -9.09 2.18 14.93
CA PRO A 49 -8.81 2.60 16.30
C PRO A 49 -8.24 1.44 17.11
N LYS A 50 -7.24 1.77 17.94
CA LYS A 50 -6.75 0.86 18.96
C LYS A 50 -7.85 0.58 19.98
N PHE A 51 -8.06 -0.70 20.32
CA PHE A 51 -9.03 -1.10 21.34
C PHE A 51 -8.49 -2.26 22.19
N PHE A 52 -9.05 -2.43 23.38
CA PHE A 52 -8.76 -3.57 24.24
C PHE A 52 -9.71 -4.71 23.87
N PHE A 53 -9.14 -5.83 23.45
CA PHE A 53 -9.87 -7.03 23.08
C PHE A 53 -9.82 -8.01 24.25
N ASP A 54 -10.98 -8.28 24.85
CA ASP A 54 -11.16 -9.24 25.93
C ASP A 54 -12.57 -9.86 25.77
N PRO A 55 -12.70 -10.89 24.93
CA PRO A 55 -14.00 -11.48 24.59
C PRO A 55 -14.61 -12.27 25.75
N ASN A 56 -13.79 -12.73 26.69
CA ASN A 56 -14.22 -13.55 27.84
C ASN A 56 -14.37 -12.71 29.13
N ASN A 57 -14.00 -11.43 29.08
CA ASN A 57 -13.92 -10.54 30.23
C ASN A 57 -13.01 -11.12 31.33
N ASP A 58 -11.92 -11.76 30.90
CA ASP A 58 -10.88 -12.36 31.74
C ASP A 58 -9.50 -11.83 31.31
N PRO A 59 -8.90 -10.93 32.10
CA PRO A 59 -7.62 -10.31 31.75
C PRO A 59 -6.43 -11.27 31.84
N GLU A 60 -6.60 -12.46 32.44
CA GLU A 60 -5.56 -13.50 32.50
C GLU A 60 -5.67 -14.49 31.32
N ASP A 61 -6.66 -14.33 30.43
CA ASP A 61 -6.80 -15.15 29.23
C ASP A 61 -5.73 -14.77 28.19
N ASP A 62 -5.19 -15.77 27.50
CA ASP A 62 -4.10 -15.62 26.52
C ASP A 62 -4.53 -14.78 25.29
N VAL A 63 -5.82 -14.48 25.17
CA VAL A 63 -6.41 -13.68 24.09
C VAL A 63 -6.60 -12.21 24.47
N SER A 64 -6.54 -11.88 25.77
CA SER A 64 -6.87 -10.55 26.29
C SER A 64 -5.72 -9.57 26.12
N GLN A 65 -5.87 -8.61 25.19
CA GLN A 65 -4.80 -7.67 24.87
C GLN A 65 -5.25 -6.42 24.09
N TRP A 66 -4.36 -5.45 23.97
CA TRP A 66 -4.57 -4.31 23.10
C TRP A 66 -4.29 -4.67 21.64
N LEU A 67 -5.25 -4.41 20.76
CA LEU A 67 -5.10 -4.58 19.32
C LEU A 67 -4.99 -3.21 18.64
N ASN A 68 -4.15 -3.12 17.61
CA ASN A 68 -4.05 -1.95 16.74
C ASN A 68 -4.14 -2.37 15.26
N PRO A 69 -5.35 -2.72 14.78
CA PRO A 69 -5.49 -3.31 13.47
C PRO A 69 -5.14 -2.34 12.33
N GLY A 70 -4.43 -2.85 11.33
CA GLY A 70 -4.02 -2.07 10.17
C GLY A 70 -3.66 -2.94 8.98
N LEU A 71 -3.57 -2.31 7.82
CA LEU A 71 -3.09 -2.86 6.55
C LEU A 71 -1.91 -2.03 6.06
N ASP A 72 -0.89 -2.68 5.54
CA ASP A 72 0.22 -2.02 4.85
C ASP A 72 0.73 -2.91 3.69
N THR A 73 0.82 -2.38 2.47
CA THR A 73 1.38 -3.07 1.29
C THR A 73 2.72 -2.50 0.83
N GLN A 74 3.62 -2.22 1.77
CA GLN A 74 4.95 -1.65 1.54
C GLN A 74 5.85 -2.36 0.50
N TRP A 75 5.53 -3.59 0.08
CA TRP A 75 6.28 -4.36 -0.93
C TRP A 75 5.51 -4.62 -2.23
N LEU A 76 4.31 -4.08 -2.40
CA LEU A 76 3.53 -4.25 -3.62
C LEU A 76 4.11 -3.38 -4.75
N LYS A 77 5.01 -3.96 -5.54
CA LYS A 77 5.67 -3.28 -6.66
C LYS A 77 4.82 -3.34 -7.93
N ILE A 78 4.60 -2.18 -8.53
CA ILE A 78 3.92 -1.98 -9.80
C ILE A 78 4.95 -1.54 -10.86
N PRO A 79 5.31 -2.42 -11.81
CA PRO A 79 6.19 -2.05 -12.92
C PRO A 79 5.63 -0.89 -13.75
N LEU A 80 6.49 0.03 -14.17
CA LEU A 80 6.07 1.26 -14.87
C LEU A 80 5.35 0.99 -16.20
N LYS A 81 5.60 -0.19 -16.81
CA LYS A 81 4.95 -0.64 -18.05
C LYS A 81 3.43 -0.78 -17.94
N HIS A 82 2.88 -0.92 -16.74
CA HIS A 82 1.43 -1.05 -16.51
C HIS A 82 0.68 0.30 -16.54
N PHE A 83 1.39 1.43 -16.59
CA PHE A 83 0.76 2.75 -16.74
C PHE A 83 0.58 3.10 -18.23
N GLU A 84 -0.40 2.43 -18.86
CA GLU A 84 -0.69 2.62 -20.27
C GLU A 84 -1.04 4.08 -20.61
N ASN A 85 -0.56 4.57 -21.76
CA ASN A 85 -0.81 5.93 -22.27
C ASN A 85 -0.44 7.07 -21.30
N ARG A 86 0.39 6.75 -20.29
CA ARG A 86 0.78 7.63 -19.19
C ARG A 86 -0.42 8.09 -18.36
N ASP A 87 -1.39 7.21 -18.18
CA ASP A 87 -2.64 7.44 -17.46
C ASP A 87 -2.63 6.72 -16.11
N TYR A 88 -2.92 7.45 -15.03
CA TYR A 88 -2.97 6.87 -13.69
C TYR A 88 -4.20 5.96 -13.51
N ARG A 89 -5.21 6.11 -14.35
CA ARG A 89 -6.44 5.30 -14.32
C ARG A 89 -6.18 3.84 -14.75
N SER A 90 -5.10 3.57 -15.48
CA SER A 90 -4.65 2.22 -15.81
C SER A 90 -4.36 1.37 -14.57
N LEU A 91 -4.21 1.98 -13.38
CA LEU A 91 -4.11 1.27 -12.11
C LEU A 91 -5.30 0.34 -11.82
N GLN A 92 -6.48 0.63 -12.37
CA GLN A 92 -7.66 -0.25 -12.21
C GLN A 92 -7.50 -1.62 -12.90
N GLU A 93 -6.57 -1.73 -13.86
CA GLU A 93 -6.30 -2.98 -14.58
C GLU A 93 -5.33 -3.88 -13.80
N ILE A 94 -4.72 -3.35 -12.74
CA ILE A 94 -3.80 -4.07 -11.88
C ILE A 94 -4.57 -4.93 -10.90
N ARG A 95 -4.34 -6.24 -11.00
CA ARG A 95 -4.74 -7.24 -10.00
C ARG A 95 -3.49 -7.97 -9.53
N ALA A 96 -3.29 -8.03 -8.22
CA ALA A 96 -2.24 -8.83 -7.62
C ALA A 96 -2.86 -10.07 -6.97
N ASP A 97 -2.29 -11.22 -7.29
CA ASP A 97 -2.60 -12.49 -6.63
C ASP A 97 -1.29 -13.04 -6.05
N PHE A 98 -1.27 -13.18 -4.74
CA PHE A 98 -0.15 -13.73 -3.98
C PHE A 98 -0.60 -15.03 -3.32
N GLN A 99 0.09 -16.12 -3.65
CA GLN A 99 -0.23 -17.46 -3.16
C GLN A 99 0.90 -18.08 -2.32
N GLY A 100 1.81 -17.24 -1.82
CA GLY A 100 3.01 -17.62 -1.09
C GLY A 100 4.30 -17.28 -1.83
N GLU A 101 5.42 -17.31 -1.11
CA GLU A 101 6.75 -17.16 -1.71
C GLU A 101 7.00 -18.23 -2.79
N GLY A 102 7.66 -17.85 -3.88
CA GLY A 102 7.93 -18.70 -5.04
C GLY A 102 6.75 -18.84 -6.01
N THR A 103 5.63 -18.15 -5.76
CA THR A 103 4.50 -18.12 -6.71
C THR A 103 4.71 -17.04 -7.77
N GLN A 104 4.29 -17.32 -9.01
CA GLN A 104 4.53 -16.40 -10.11
C GLN A 104 3.76 -15.08 -9.92
N ASN A 105 4.47 -13.96 -9.91
CA ASN A 105 3.91 -12.63 -9.87
C ASN A 105 3.53 -12.17 -11.29
N ALA A 106 2.23 -12.07 -11.57
CA ALA A 106 1.73 -11.64 -12.88
C ALA A 106 2.14 -10.20 -13.25
N LEU A 107 2.44 -9.34 -12.27
CA LEU A 107 2.81 -7.95 -12.50
C LEU A 107 4.25 -7.83 -13.02
N THR A 108 5.19 -8.51 -12.37
CA THR A 108 6.62 -8.45 -12.70
C THR A 108 7.05 -9.53 -13.69
N SER A 109 6.30 -10.63 -13.79
CA SER A 109 6.68 -11.88 -14.48
C SER A 109 7.84 -12.63 -13.81
N GLU A 110 8.13 -12.32 -12.55
CA GLU A 110 9.09 -13.01 -11.67
C GLU A 110 8.34 -13.75 -10.56
N ASP A 111 9.03 -14.56 -9.76
CA ASP A 111 8.41 -15.17 -8.59
C ASP A 111 8.35 -14.16 -7.43
N TRP A 112 7.27 -14.22 -6.65
CA TRP A 112 7.18 -13.48 -5.40
C TRP A 112 8.26 -13.95 -4.43
N TRP A 113 9.21 -13.08 -4.12
CA TRP A 113 10.25 -13.35 -3.12
C TRP A 113 9.82 -12.99 -1.69
N GLU A 114 8.88 -12.06 -1.56
CA GLU A 114 8.35 -11.60 -0.28
C GLU A 114 6.83 -11.35 -0.40
N ALA A 115 6.13 -11.39 0.73
CA ALA A 115 4.72 -11.05 0.77
C ALA A 115 4.53 -9.57 0.40
N PRO A 116 3.53 -9.20 -0.42
CA PRO A 116 3.35 -7.82 -0.88
C PRO A 116 2.88 -6.87 0.22
N GLY A 117 2.48 -7.40 1.38
CA GLY A 117 1.99 -6.63 2.51
C GLY A 117 1.75 -7.48 3.75
N LEU A 118 1.19 -6.81 4.75
CA LEU A 118 0.90 -7.36 6.06
C LEU A 118 -0.39 -6.77 6.65
N ILE A 119 -0.95 -7.48 7.62
CA ILE A 119 -1.93 -6.95 8.56
C ILE A 119 -1.22 -6.71 9.88
N THR A 120 -1.35 -5.52 10.45
CA THR A 120 -0.95 -5.28 11.85
C THR A 120 -2.12 -5.64 12.75
N THR A 121 -1.91 -6.40 13.82
CA THR A 121 -2.93 -6.65 14.87
C THR A 121 -2.34 -6.33 16.25
N TYR A 122 -1.96 -7.36 17.02
CA TYR A 122 -1.01 -7.28 18.14
C TYR A 122 0.44 -7.27 17.64
N SER A 123 0.70 -7.97 16.54
CA SER A 123 1.99 -8.05 15.85
C SER A 123 1.81 -7.82 14.36
N ASP A 124 2.91 -7.69 13.63
CA ASP A 124 2.87 -7.64 12.17
C ASP A 124 2.70 -9.05 11.61
N GLU A 125 1.65 -9.27 10.82
CA GLU A 125 1.32 -10.55 10.21
C GLU A 125 1.39 -10.45 8.69
N PHE A 126 2.48 -10.96 8.10
CA PHE A 126 2.63 -11.01 6.64
C PHE A 126 1.51 -11.82 5.99
N PHE A 127 1.13 -11.43 4.78
CA PHE A 127 0.23 -12.24 3.97
C PHE A 127 0.86 -13.62 3.70
N ALA A 128 0.09 -14.67 3.90
CA ALA A 128 0.36 -15.99 3.34
C ALA A 128 -0.32 -16.14 1.97
N ARG A 129 -1.50 -15.55 1.82
CA ARG A 129 -2.25 -15.42 0.57
C ARG A 129 -2.96 -14.08 0.54
N ALA A 130 -3.00 -13.42 -0.61
CA ALA A 130 -3.74 -12.18 -0.78
C ALA A 130 -4.18 -12.01 -2.23
N GLU A 131 -5.45 -11.66 -2.43
CA GLU A 131 -5.96 -11.12 -3.67
C GLU A 131 -6.22 -9.63 -3.48
N ILE A 132 -5.67 -8.80 -4.37
CA ILE A 132 -5.79 -7.35 -4.34
C ILE A 132 -6.34 -6.90 -5.69
N SER A 133 -7.43 -6.13 -5.64
CA SER A 133 -8.05 -5.52 -6.81
C SER A 133 -8.33 -4.05 -6.56
N ILE A 134 -8.21 -3.26 -7.62
CA ILE A 134 -8.32 -1.81 -7.58
C ILE A 134 -9.27 -1.38 -8.68
N LEU A 135 -10.09 -0.36 -8.42
CA LEU A 135 -11.07 0.15 -9.38
C LEU A 135 -11.04 1.67 -9.38
N HIS A 136 -11.10 2.29 -10.56
CA HIS A 136 -11.20 3.75 -10.67
C HIS A 136 -12.68 4.18 -10.59
N ASP A 137 -13.03 4.95 -9.57
CA ASP A 137 -14.42 5.37 -9.33
C ASP A 137 -14.75 6.73 -9.97
N GLY A 138 -13.80 7.30 -10.72
CA GLY A 138 -13.89 8.64 -11.30
C GLY A 138 -13.14 9.69 -10.51
N GLY A 139 -12.75 10.78 -11.18
CA GLY A 139 -11.93 11.84 -10.59
C GLY A 139 -10.58 11.29 -10.08
N ASP A 140 -10.26 11.61 -8.84
CA ASP A 140 -9.09 11.15 -8.10
C ASP A 140 -9.32 9.87 -7.29
N MET A 141 -10.57 9.40 -7.19
CA MET A 141 -10.97 8.33 -6.28
C MET A 141 -10.73 6.94 -6.86
N PHE A 142 -10.18 6.07 -6.02
CA PHE A 142 -10.06 4.63 -6.27
C PHE A 142 -10.67 3.83 -5.12
N SER A 143 -11.25 2.69 -5.47
CA SER A 143 -11.68 1.66 -4.53
C SER A 143 -10.72 0.47 -4.57
N VAL A 144 -10.48 -0.10 -3.40
CA VAL A 144 -9.62 -1.26 -3.19
C VAL A 144 -10.46 -2.35 -2.53
N GLN A 145 -10.31 -3.57 -3.02
CA GLN A 145 -10.81 -4.77 -2.39
C GLN A 145 -9.64 -5.74 -2.23
N LEU A 146 -9.40 -6.14 -0.99
CA LEU A 146 -8.28 -6.97 -0.57
C LEU A 146 -8.78 -8.09 0.34
N SER A 147 -8.44 -9.34 0.04
CA SER A 147 -8.86 -10.48 0.86
C SER A 147 -7.82 -11.58 0.87
N GLY A 148 -7.77 -12.37 1.94
CA GLY A 148 -6.73 -13.38 2.06
C GLY A 148 -6.55 -13.92 3.48
N THR A 149 -5.35 -14.43 3.73
CA THR A 149 -4.94 -15.02 5.00
C THR A 149 -3.51 -14.64 5.33
N THR A 150 -3.23 -14.37 6.60
CA THR A 150 -1.85 -14.14 7.08
C THR A 150 -1.09 -15.45 7.32
N GLN A 151 0.21 -15.36 7.60
CA GLN A 151 1.05 -16.50 8.01
C GLN A 151 0.59 -17.19 9.31
N PHE A 152 -0.22 -16.53 10.14
CA PHE A 152 -0.84 -17.11 11.34
C PHE A 152 -2.27 -17.60 11.10
N ALA A 153 -2.69 -17.73 9.83
CA ALA A 153 -4.02 -18.13 9.42
C ALA A 153 -5.15 -17.16 9.83
N THR A 154 -4.82 -15.91 10.14
CA THR A 154 -5.81 -14.82 10.30
C THR A 154 -6.43 -14.53 8.93
N ALA A 155 -7.70 -14.89 8.75
CA ALA A 155 -8.43 -14.52 7.54
C ALA A 155 -8.80 -13.04 7.59
N PHE A 156 -8.73 -12.35 6.45
CA PHE A 156 -9.10 -10.93 6.33
C PHE A 156 -9.87 -10.65 5.03
N ASP A 157 -10.75 -9.65 5.11
CA ASP A 157 -11.50 -9.09 4.00
C ASP A 157 -11.63 -7.57 4.24
N ILE A 158 -11.03 -6.78 3.37
CA ILE A 158 -10.86 -5.35 3.52
C ILE A 158 -11.31 -4.66 2.24
N ALA A 159 -12.18 -3.67 2.38
CA ALA A 159 -12.56 -2.78 1.29
C ALA A 159 -12.50 -1.34 1.75
N PHE A 160 -11.93 -0.46 0.92
CA PHE A 160 -11.95 0.97 1.20
C PHE A 160 -11.81 1.78 -0.09
N SER A 161 -12.12 3.07 0.00
CA SER A 161 -11.92 4.01 -1.10
C SER A 161 -11.12 5.19 -0.58
N ALA A 162 -10.20 5.69 -1.40
CA ALA A 162 -9.39 6.86 -1.10
C ALA A 162 -8.97 7.57 -2.39
N PRO A 163 -8.65 8.86 -2.34
CA PRO A 163 -8.04 9.53 -3.47
C PRO A 163 -6.62 8.97 -3.71
N LEU A 164 -6.24 8.85 -4.99
CA LEU A 164 -4.88 8.49 -5.37
C LEU A 164 -3.93 9.64 -5.03
N THR A 165 -2.86 9.31 -4.34
CA THR A 165 -1.75 10.22 -4.08
C THR A 165 -0.43 9.66 -4.61
N VAL A 166 0.56 10.53 -4.75
CA VAL A 166 1.91 10.18 -5.18
C VAL A 166 2.90 10.69 -4.15
N LYS A 167 3.93 9.90 -3.86
CA LYS A 167 5.03 10.28 -2.96
C LYS A 167 6.37 9.98 -3.63
N LEU A 168 7.04 11.02 -4.10
CA LEU A 168 8.40 10.90 -4.64
C LEU A 168 9.40 11.38 -3.58
N ILE A 169 10.47 10.62 -3.36
CA ILE A 169 11.43 10.91 -2.28
C ILE A 169 12.85 10.96 -2.86
N GLY A 170 13.53 12.07 -2.63
CA GLY A 170 14.95 12.24 -2.89
C GLY A 170 15.73 12.24 -1.58
N TYR A 171 16.42 11.15 -1.24
CA TYR A 171 17.19 11.09 0.01
C TYR A 171 18.59 11.69 -0.15
N ARG A 172 19.09 12.36 0.89
CA ARG A 172 20.49 12.84 1.00
C ARG A 172 20.97 13.62 -0.23
N ASN A 173 20.13 14.51 -0.76
CA ASN A 173 20.40 15.32 -1.96
C ASN A 173 20.77 14.50 -3.22
N SER A 174 20.34 13.22 -3.31
CA SER A 174 20.63 12.36 -4.47
C SER A 174 19.85 12.73 -5.73
N ALA A 175 18.72 13.41 -5.58
CA ALA A 175 17.86 13.85 -6.68
C ALA A 175 17.26 15.23 -6.38
N THR A 176 17.13 16.04 -7.42
CA THR A 176 16.40 17.31 -7.36
C THR A 176 14.90 17.12 -7.64
N THR A 177 14.09 18.14 -7.39
CA THR A 177 12.68 18.15 -7.77
C THR A 177 12.49 17.87 -9.27
N ASP A 178 13.32 18.48 -10.12
CA ASP A 178 13.23 18.31 -11.57
C ASP A 178 13.60 16.88 -11.99
N ASP A 179 14.59 16.26 -11.35
CA ASP A 179 14.95 14.87 -11.62
C ASP A 179 13.79 13.91 -11.29
N LEU A 180 13.21 14.05 -10.10
CA LEU A 180 12.08 13.23 -9.64
C LEU A 180 10.86 13.41 -10.56
N LEU A 181 10.49 14.66 -10.86
CA LEU A 181 9.34 14.94 -11.72
C LEU A 181 9.58 14.54 -13.18
N SER A 182 10.80 14.68 -13.69
CA SER A 182 11.16 14.23 -15.03
C SER A 182 11.05 12.72 -15.15
N TRP A 183 11.56 11.98 -14.16
CA TRP A 183 11.38 10.52 -14.09
C TRP A 183 9.90 10.13 -14.02
N PHE A 184 9.14 10.73 -13.10
CA PHE A 184 7.70 10.47 -12.95
C PHE A 184 6.95 10.72 -14.27
N ASN A 185 7.32 11.81 -14.94
CA ASN A 185 6.70 12.21 -16.19
C ASN A 185 6.94 11.20 -17.34
N ARG A 186 7.86 10.24 -17.22
CA ARG A 186 8.09 9.23 -18.26
C ARG A 186 6.96 8.21 -18.37
N PHE A 187 6.29 7.90 -17.27
CA PHE A 187 5.28 6.84 -17.20
C PHE A 187 3.92 7.33 -16.71
N LEU A 188 3.83 8.48 -16.05
CA LEU A 188 2.58 9.18 -15.77
C LEU A 188 2.69 10.62 -16.24
N ARG A 189 1.58 11.31 -16.48
CA ARG A 189 1.62 12.74 -16.80
C ARG A 189 1.73 13.53 -15.52
N LYS A 190 2.86 14.20 -15.29
CA LYS A 190 3.02 15.05 -14.10
C LYS A 190 1.96 16.16 -14.00
N ASP A 191 1.45 16.60 -15.15
CA ASP A 191 0.48 17.68 -15.23
C ASP A 191 -0.93 17.26 -14.78
N ASP A 192 -1.18 15.97 -14.56
CA ASP A 192 -2.42 15.47 -13.95
C ASP A 192 -2.40 15.59 -12.41
N PHE A 193 -1.27 16.02 -11.83
CA PHE A 193 -1.06 16.10 -10.40
C PHE A 193 -0.63 17.50 -9.94
N ILE A 194 -0.92 17.84 -8.69
CA ILE A 194 -0.41 19.00 -7.97
C ILE A 194 0.60 18.50 -6.95
N PHE A 195 1.88 18.82 -7.16
CA PHE A 195 2.95 18.43 -6.25
C PHE A 195 3.27 19.53 -5.24
N THR A 196 3.30 19.16 -3.97
CA THR A 196 3.75 20.02 -2.87
C THR A 196 5.11 19.52 -2.36
N PRO A 197 6.19 20.31 -2.53
CA PRO A 197 7.50 19.94 -2.02
C PRO A 197 7.61 20.17 -0.51
N LEU A 198 8.34 19.30 0.16
CA LEU A 198 8.74 19.42 1.56
C LEU A 198 10.19 18.98 1.71
N GLN A 199 11.05 19.87 2.21
CA GLN A 199 12.44 19.56 2.54
C GLN A 199 12.56 19.24 4.04
N ARG A 200 13.25 18.15 4.38
CA ARG A 200 13.61 17.79 5.76
C ARG A 200 15.09 17.46 5.83
N GLY A 201 15.89 18.42 6.29
CA GLY A 201 17.35 18.29 6.22
C GLY A 201 17.80 18.15 4.77
N GLU A 202 18.50 17.07 4.45
CA GLU A 202 18.98 16.76 3.09
C GLU A 202 17.97 15.93 2.26
N ASP A 203 16.82 15.61 2.82
CA ASP A 203 15.81 14.81 2.14
C ASP A 203 14.71 15.70 1.54
N LEU A 204 14.39 15.44 0.27
CA LEU A 204 13.31 16.07 -0.48
C LEU A 204 12.13 15.10 -0.57
N TYR A 205 10.93 15.60 -0.28
CA TYR A 205 9.68 14.87 -0.45
C TYR A 205 8.75 15.66 -1.38
N LEU A 206 8.22 15.03 -2.42
CA LEU A 206 7.19 15.59 -3.29
C LEU A 206 5.90 14.79 -3.09
N ASN A 207 4.90 15.41 -2.48
CA ASN A 207 3.58 14.81 -2.32
C ASN A 207 2.66 15.32 -3.43
N GLY A 208 2.22 14.43 -4.31
CA GLY A 208 1.30 14.71 -5.41
C GLY A 208 -0.14 14.32 -5.05
N ALA A 209 -1.09 15.19 -5.34
CA ALA A 209 -2.52 14.87 -5.40
C ALA A 209 -3.01 15.00 -6.84
N VAL A 210 -3.95 14.17 -7.26
CA VAL A 210 -4.60 14.28 -8.57
C VAL A 210 -5.38 15.60 -8.66
N LYS A 211 -5.44 16.22 -9.85
CA LYS A 211 -6.14 17.49 -10.12
C LYS A 211 -7.65 17.35 -10.27
#